data_AF-A0A5B9R2L9-F1
#
_entry.id   AF-A0A5B9R2L9-F1
#
_cell.length_a   1.000
_cell.length_b   1.000
_cell.length_c   1.000
_cell.angle_alpha   90.00
_cell.angle_beta   90.00
_cell.angle_gamma   90.00
#
_symmetry.space_group_name_H-M   'P 1'
#
loop_
_entity.id
_entity.type
_entity.pdbx_description
1 polymer ?
#
loop_
_entity_poly.entity_id
_entity_poly.type
_entity_poly.pdbx_seq_one_letter_code
_entity_poly.pdbx_strand_id
1 'polypeptide(L)'
;MMEAAEHEFLRSRGLSVMQAQDEGGHLTWPRVSASCDYHAAARFEDQLQIAVWVDHLGGKSVRYRFEFSCQDRRIATGQLTAVCCQLSDGHLQSVAIPDAVRSKLKGE
;
A
#
# COMPACT_ATOMS: atom_id res chain seq x y z
N MET A 1 10.88 2.31 -2.94
CA MET A 1 10.19 1.39 -3.88
C MET A 1 8.89 0.89 -3.26
N MET A 2 8.08 0.03 -3.92
CA MET A 2 6.65 -0.29 -3.64
C MET A 2 6.08 0.17 -2.28
N GLU A 3 6.63 -0.28 -1.14
CA GLU A 3 6.24 0.17 0.20
C GLU A 3 6.20 1.71 0.35
N ALA A 4 7.28 2.42 -0.01
CA ALA A 4 7.32 3.88 0.10
C ALA A 4 6.28 4.57 -0.81
N ALA A 5 5.99 3.98 -1.97
CA ALA A 5 4.96 4.49 -2.89
C ALA A 5 3.55 4.23 -2.33
N GLU A 6 3.32 3.09 -1.69
CA GLU A 6 2.10 2.81 -0.92
C GLU A 6 1.92 3.83 0.22
N HIS A 7 2.99 4.11 0.98
CA HIS A 7 2.93 5.06 2.10
C HIS A 7 2.59 6.47 1.60
N GLU A 8 3.20 6.91 0.50
CA GLU A 8 2.87 8.19 -0.13
C GLU A 8 1.41 8.22 -0.62
N PHE A 9 0.95 7.16 -1.30
CA PHE A 9 -0.44 7.02 -1.71
C PHE A 9 -1.41 7.15 -0.53
N LEU A 10 -1.17 6.42 0.56
CA LEU A 10 -1.99 6.49 1.77
C LEU A 10 -1.97 7.89 2.39
N ARG A 11 -0.79 8.51 2.50
CA ARG A 11 -0.67 9.88 3.03
C ARG A 11 -1.41 10.90 2.17
N SER A 12 -1.34 10.78 0.85
CA SER A 12 -2.10 11.64 -0.08
C SER A 12 -3.62 11.53 0.11
N ARG A 13 -4.10 10.45 0.74
CA ARG A 13 -5.52 10.22 1.09
C ARG A 13 -5.82 10.51 2.56
N GLY A 14 -4.88 11.12 3.29
CA GLY A 14 -5.02 11.39 4.72
C GLY A 14 -5.13 10.12 5.56
N LEU A 15 -4.39 9.07 5.18
CA LEU A 15 -4.23 7.82 5.90
C LEU A 15 -2.77 7.62 6.30
N SER A 16 -2.53 6.71 7.24
CA SER A 16 -1.20 6.24 7.63
C SER A 16 -1.15 4.72 7.62
N VAL A 17 0.03 4.15 7.35
CA VAL A 17 0.27 2.72 7.51
C VAL A 17 0.24 2.26 8.96
N MET A 18 0.37 3.19 9.90
CA MET A 18 0.19 2.97 11.33
C MET A 18 -0.55 4.18 11.89
N GLN A 19 -1.88 4.07 11.99
CA GLN A 19 -2.77 5.14 12.42
C GLN A 19 -3.16 4.91 13.89
N ALA A 20 -2.78 5.83 14.78
CA ALA A 20 -3.22 5.78 16.17
C ALA A 20 -4.76 5.77 16.26
N GLN A 21 -5.30 5.06 17.25
CA GLN A 21 -6.72 5.00 17.54
C GLN A 21 -7.00 5.67 18.89
N ASP A 22 -8.21 6.23 19.06
CA ASP A 22 -8.59 7.01 20.25
C ASP A 22 -8.57 6.19 21.55
N GLU A 23 -8.90 4.90 21.47
CA GLU A 23 -8.91 3.96 22.60
C GLU A 23 -7.53 3.36 22.92
N GLY A 24 -6.48 3.84 22.23
CA GLY A 24 -5.15 3.26 22.27
C GLY A 24 -4.90 2.24 21.15
N GLY A 25 -3.63 1.91 20.94
CA GLY A 25 -3.20 1.03 19.84
C GLY A 25 -3.22 1.71 18.47
N HIS A 26 -3.07 0.91 17.42
CA HIS A 26 -2.96 1.38 16.04
C HIS A 26 -3.77 0.53 15.07
N LEU A 27 -4.41 1.18 14.10
CA LEU A 27 -4.81 0.52 12.85
C LEU A 27 -3.58 0.42 11.95
N THR A 28 -3.26 -0.78 11.49
CA THR A 28 -2.03 -1.06 10.73
C THR A 28 -2.29 -2.02 9.56
N TRP A 29 -1.32 -2.10 8.65
CA TRP A 29 -1.42 -2.80 7.38
C TRP A 29 -0.32 -3.84 7.17
N PRO A 30 -0.27 -4.94 7.94
CA PRO A 30 0.68 -6.03 7.71
C PRO A 30 0.63 -6.57 6.28
N ARG A 31 1.81 -6.76 5.70
CA ARG A 31 1.98 -7.23 4.32
C ARG A 31 1.96 -8.75 4.34
N VAL A 32 1.02 -9.34 3.60
CA VAL A 32 0.85 -10.80 3.53
C VAL A 32 1.34 -11.39 2.20
N SER A 33 1.56 -10.54 1.19
CA SER A 33 2.12 -10.95 -0.09
C SER A 33 2.75 -9.75 -0.81
N ALA A 34 3.87 -9.98 -1.48
CA ALA A 34 4.53 -9.03 -2.37
C ALA A 34 5.12 -9.77 -3.57
N SER A 35 4.98 -9.21 -4.77
CA SER A 35 5.61 -9.71 -5.99
C SER A 35 6.04 -8.56 -6.90
N CYS A 36 7.06 -8.80 -7.73
CA CYS A 36 7.53 -7.84 -8.72
C CYS A 36 8.17 -8.56 -9.89
N ASP A 37 7.66 -8.30 -11.09
CA ASP A 37 8.25 -8.75 -12.34
C ASP A 37 9.10 -7.63 -12.92
N TYR A 38 10.39 -7.91 -13.16
CA TYR A 38 11.35 -6.94 -13.70
C TYR A 38 11.52 -7.17 -15.20
N HIS A 39 11.05 -6.22 -15.99
CA HIS A 39 11.04 -6.28 -17.45
C HIS A 39 12.30 -5.69 -18.08
N ALA A 40 12.97 -4.79 -17.36
CA ALA A 40 14.24 -4.23 -17.80
C ALA A 40 15.07 -3.67 -16.64
N ALA A 41 16.37 -3.50 -16.86
CA ALA A 41 17.28 -2.93 -15.87
C ALA A 41 17.04 -1.42 -15.68
N ALA A 42 16.97 -1.00 -14.41
CA ALA A 42 17.27 0.36 -13.98
C ALA A 42 18.78 0.51 -13.75
N ARG A 43 19.30 1.71 -13.91
CA ARG A 43 20.71 2.07 -13.75
C ARG A 43 20.87 3.06 -12.59
N PHE A 44 22.12 3.27 -12.18
CA PHE A 44 22.42 4.29 -11.20
C PHE A 44 21.97 5.66 -11.71
N GLU A 45 21.38 6.47 -10.82
CA GLU A 45 20.81 7.80 -11.10
C GLU A 45 19.55 7.82 -11.98
N ASP A 46 19.00 6.68 -12.38
CA ASP A 46 17.70 6.64 -13.05
C ASP A 46 16.61 7.20 -12.13
N GLN A 47 15.82 8.14 -12.65
CA GLN A 47 14.61 8.61 -11.99
C GLN A 47 13.45 7.70 -12.37
N LEU A 48 12.94 6.98 -11.37
CA LEU A 48 11.82 6.08 -11.52
C LEU A 48 10.53 6.75 -11.10
N GLN A 49 9.52 6.65 -11.95
CA GLN A 49 8.15 6.96 -11.58
C GLN A 49 7.45 5.65 -11.18
N ILE A 50 6.71 5.70 -10.08
CA ILE A 50 5.95 4.55 -9.58
C ILE A 50 4.50 4.98 -9.49
N ALA A 51 3.67 4.46 -10.38
CA ALA A 51 2.23 4.63 -10.30
C ALA A 51 1.64 3.54 -9.41
N VAL A 52 0.65 3.91 -8.59
CA VAL A 52 0.03 3.05 -7.58
C VAL A 52 -1.48 3.05 -7.78
N TRP A 53 -2.09 1.87 -7.74
CA TRP A 53 -3.55 1.71 -7.78
C TRP A 53 -4.00 0.72 -6.72
N VAL A 54 -5.22 0.90 -6.23
CA VAL A 54 -5.96 -0.16 -5.53
C VAL A 54 -6.53 -1.09 -6.59
N ASP A 55 -5.94 -2.27 -6.73
CA ASP A 55 -6.36 -3.32 -7.67
C ASP A 55 -7.54 -4.13 -7.12
N HIS A 56 -7.54 -4.38 -5.82
CA HIS A 56 -8.65 -5.04 -5.13
C HIS A 56 -8.83 -4.50 -3.72
N LEU A 57 -10.09 -4.28 -3.32
CA LEU A 57 -10.46 -3.83 -1.99
C LEU A 57 -11.45 -4.81 -1.34
N GLY A 58 -10.89 -5.77 -0.58
CA GLY A 58 -11.65 -6.80 0.12
C GLY A 58 -12.31 -6.29 1.41
N GLY A 59 -12.82 -7.21 2.23
CA GLY A 59 -13.41 -6.88 3.53
C GLY A 59 -12.36 -6.46 4.57
N LYS A 60 -11.22 -7.17 4.60
CA LYS A 60 -10.12 -6.96 5.54
C LYS A 60 -8.78 -6.69 4.87
N SER A 61 -8.70 -6.68 3.53
CA SER A 61 -7.43 -6.58 2.81
C SER A 61 -7.51 -5.64 1.61
N VAL A 62 -6.36 -5.11 1.22
CA VAL A 62 -6.16 -4.27 0.05
C VAL A 62 -5.05 -4.89 -0.78
N ARG A 63 -5.27 -5.05 -2.08
CA ARG A 63 -4.21 -5.36 -3.04
C ARG A 63 -3.92 -4.11 -3.85
N TYR A 64 -2.66 -3.69 -3.81
CA TYR A 64 -2.13 -2.62 -4.62
C TYR A 64 -1.42 -3.20 -5.84
N ARG A 65 -1.57 -2.52 -6.98
CA ARG A 65 -0.76 -2.74 -8.18
C ARG A 65 0.18 -1.56 -8.37
N PHE A 66 1.40 -1.85 -8.77
CA PHE A 66 2.46 -0.88 -9.02
C PHE A 66 2.95 -1.01 -10.45
N GLU A 67 3.24 0.13 -11.07
CA GLU A 67 3.90 0.19 -12.36
C GLU A 67 5.11 1.11 -12.26
N PHE A 68 6.26 0.60 -12.65
CA PHE A 68 7.52 1.32 -12.63
C PHE A 68 7.87 1.75 -14.05
N SER A 69 8.08 3.04 -14.26
CA SER A 69 8.65 3.58 -15.49
C SER A 69 9.94 4.34 -15.21
N CYS A 70 10.86 4.28 -16.16
CA CYS A 70 12.00 5.18 -16.25
C CYS A 70 11.85 5.96 -17.55
N GLN A 71 11.70 7.27 -17.44
CA GLN A 71 11.15 8.08 -18.55
C GLN A 71 9.79 7.48 -18.96
N ASP A 72 9.62 7.06 -20.21
CA ASP A 72 8.38 6.46 -20.72
C ASP A 72 8.44 4.92 -20.88
N ARG A 73 9.54 4.30 -20.43
CA ARG A 73 9.74 2.86 -20.55
C ARG A 73 9.31 2.16 -19.28
N ARG A 74 8.32 1.27 -19.38
CA ARG A 74 7.96 0.35 -18.30
C ARG A 74 9.13 -0.59 -18.02
N ILE A 75 9.58 -0.65 -16.76
CA ILE A 75 10.72 -1.47 -16.34
C ILE A 75 10.35 -2.56 -15.33
N ALA A 76 9.24 -2.40 -14.59
CA ALA A 76 8.75 -3.41 -13.67
C ALA A 76 7.25 -3.26 -13.39
N THR A 77 6.63 -4.36 -12.96
CA THR A 77 5.24 -4.39 -12.46
C THR A 77 5.21 -5.10 -11.13
N GLY A 78 4.64 -4.44 -10.12
CA GLY A 78 4.59 -4.95 -8.76
C GLY A 78 3.18 -5.17 -8.24
N GLN A 79 3.04 -6.02 -7.24
CA GLN A 79 1.84 -6.14 -6.43
C GLN A 79 2.18 -6.24 -4.95
N LEU A 80 1.31 -5.69 -4.10
CA LEU A 80 1.39 -5.78 -2.65
C LEU A 80 0.00 -6.06 -2.09
N THR A 81 -0.14 -7.08 -1.25
CA THR A 81 -1.38 -7.30 -0.48
C THR A 81 -1.12 -7.01 0.99
N ALA A 82 -1.92 -6.12 1.55
CA ALA A 82 -1.91 -5.78 2.97
C ALA A 82 -3.25 -6.11 3.63
N VAL A 83 -3.22 -6.50 4.89
CA VAL A 83 -4.40 -6.80 5.71
C VAL A 83 -4.57 -5.71 6.75
N CYS A 84 -5.81 -5.25 6.96
CA CYS A 84 -6.16 -4.31 8.00
C CYS A 84 -6.18 -5.04 9.35
N CYS A 85 -5.32 -4.59 10.26
CA CYS A 85 -5.20 -5.16 11.60
C CYS A 85 -5.25 -4.06 12.65
N GLN A 86 -5.76 -4.41 13.82
CA GLN A 86 -5.56 -3.63 15.03
C GLN A 86 -4.32 -4.18 15.75
N LEU A 87 -3.43 -3.26 16.15
CA LEU A 87 -2.25 -3.53 16.95
C LEU A 87 -2.46 -2.93 18.34
N SER A 88 -2.62 -3.78 19.35
CA SER A 88 -2.67 -3.39 20.77
C SER A 88 -1.74 -4.29 21.56
N ASP A 89 -0.93 -3.71 22.44
CA ASP A 89 -0.04 -4.46 23.35
C ASP A 89 0.84 -5.51 22.66
N GLY A 90 1.29 -5.21 21.44
CA GLY A 90 2.11 -6.12 20.62
C GLY A 90 1.33 -7.23 19.91
N HIS A 91 0.01 -7.33 20.10
CA HIS A 91 -0.85 -8.30 19.45
C HIS A 91 -1.51 -7.71 18.19
N LEU A 92 -1.45 -8.46 17.09
CA LEU A 92 -2.11 -8.14 15.83
C LEU A 92 -3.41 -8.96 15.67
N GLN A 93 -4.52 -8.26 15.46
CA GLN A 93 -5.81 -8.89 15.15
C GLN A 93 -6.37 -8.34 13.84
N SER A 94 -6.73 -9.23 12.91
CA SER A 94 -7.32 -8.82 11.63
C SER A 94 -8.76 -8.34 11.79
N VAL A 95 -9.02 -7.11 11.35
CA VAL A 95 -10.32 -6.42 11.46
C VAL A 95 -10.86 -6.05 10.07
N ALA A 96 -12.16 -5.72 10.01
CA ALA A 96 -12.73 -5.15 8.80
C ALA A 96 -12.10 -3.77 8.53
N ILE A 97 -11.90 -3.44 7.26
CA ILE A 97 -11.47 -2.09 6.87
C ILE A 97 -12.61 -1.11 7.23
N PRO A 98 -12.38 -0.12 8.11
CA PRO A 98 -13.41 0.84 8.49
C PRO A 98 -13.92 1.62 7.28
N ASP A 99 -15.21 1.99 7.27
CA ASP A 99 -15.82 2.65 6.11
C ASP A 99 -15.15 3.97 5.75
N ALA A 100 -14.72 4.75 6.74
CA ALA A 100 -13.97 5.99 6.52
C ALA A 100 -12.64 5.75 5.77
N VAL A 101 -11.95 4.66 6.07
CA VAL A 101 -10.72 4.24 5.38
C VAL A 101 -11.05 3.71 3.99
N ARG A 102 -12.10 2.88 3.88
CA ARG A 102 -12.57 2.30 2.62
C ARG A 102 -12.90 3.40 1.60
N SER A 103 -13.60 4.46 2.01
CA SER A 103 -13.93 5.59 1.13
C SER A 103 -12.69 6.31 0.62
N LYS A 104 -11.70 6.56 1.49
CA LYS A 104 -10.43 7.20 1.11
C LYS A 104 -9.60 6.36 0.14
N LEU A 105 -9.64 5.03 0.27
CA LEU A 105 -8.92 4.10 -0.62
C LEU A 105 -9.54 4.00 -2.02
N LYS A 106 -10.87 4.07 -2.13
CA LYS A 106 -11.55 4.04 -3.45
C LYS A 106 -11.19 5.23 -4.33
N GLY A 107 -10.90 6.39 -3.72
CA GLY A 107 -10.78 7.65 -4.47
C GLY A 107 -12.13 8.14 -4.97
N GLU A 108 -12.15 9.38 -5.44
CA GLU A 108 -13.22 9.91 -6.29
C GLU A 108 -13.02 9.45 -7.74
#